data_AF-A0A2V9NBX5-F1
#
_entry.id   AF-A0A2V9NBX5-F1
#
_cell.length_a   1.000
_cell.length_b   1.000
_cell.length_c   1.000
_cell.angle_alpha   90.00
_cell.angle_beta   90.00
_cell.angle_gamma   90.00
#
_symmetry.space_group_name_H-M   'P 1'
#
loop_
_entity.id
_entity.type
_entity.pdbx_description
1 polymer ?
#
loop_
_entity_poly.entity_id
_entity_poly.type
_entity_poly.pdbx_seq_one_letter_code
_entity_poly.pdbx_strand_id
1 'polypeptide(L)'
;GSWRKGPVWHEPEIPFQTAKPGYYLVEKKDVNQSAIRMVQIGTTRKNPDYYAIEVFNEAFGGGFSSRLFSDIRSAKGLAYAVGGGIGSAFDHPGVLRMSVGTKSQTTVESIQAIYQEIDDLTKRPITEDEIKRARDSILNSFIFNFDTPEKVLRERMAYEFYGYPPDFLERYRAGIEKVSTADVARVAAKYLHKDQLAVLVVGNTSGFDKPLASLGQVTPVDITIPPPPREKSAEGQTSK
;
A
#
# COMPACT_ATOMS: atom_id res chain seq x y z
N GLY A 1 33.52 15.29 25.11
CA GLY A 1 33.69 13.83 24.96
C GLY A 1 34.78 13.57 23.95
N SER A 2 35.67 12.59 24.23
CA SER A 2 36.89 12.26 23.47
C SER A 2 36.68 11.31 22.29
N TRP A 3 35.47 11.27 21.72
CA TRP A 3 35.17 10.39 20.60
C TRP A 3 35.84 10.90 19.32
N ARG A 4 36.66 10.06 18.70
CA ARG A 4 37.21 10.35 17.37
C ARG A 4 36.06 10.43 16.37
N LYS A 5 36.05 11.47 15.53
CA LYS A 5 35.10 11.60 14.43
C LYS A 5 35.25 10.37 13.53
N GLY A 6 34.13 9.69 13.27
CA GLY A 6 34.10 8.56 12.35
C GLY A 6 34.39 8.99 10.90
N PRO A 7 34.61 8.02 9.99
CA PRO A 7 34.65 8.31 8.55
C PRO A 7 33.37 9.01 8.10
N VAL A 8 33.46 9.74 6.99
CA VAL A 8 32.27 10.35 6.36
C VAL A 8 31.31 9.23 6.01
N TRP A 9 30.09 9.31 6.54
CA TRP A 9 29.04 8.36 6.21
C TRP A 9 28.52 8.65 4.81
N HIS A 10 28.46 7.61 3.99
CA HIS A 10 27.79 7.63 2.70
C HIS A 10 26.56 6.75 2.80
N GLU A 11 25.43 7.26 2.31
CA GLU A 11 24.20 6.49 2.24
C GLU A 11 24.39 5.32 1.27
N PRO A 12 24.16 4.07 1.69
CA PRO A 12 24.31 2.93 0.80
C PRO A 12 23.24 2.96 -0.30
N GLU A 13 23.64 2.74 -1.55
CA GLU A 13 22.68 2.51 -2.64
C GLU A 13 22.04 1.13 -2.46
N ILE A 14 20.82 1.09 -1.94
CA ILE A 14 20.04 -0.13 -1.79
C ILE A 14 19.11 -0.26 -3.00
N PRO A 15 19.32 -1.25 -3.89
CA PRO A 15 18.40 -1.48 -4.99
C PRO A 15 17.06 -2.00 -4.46
N PHE A 16 15.98 -1.30 -4.77
CA PHE A 16 14.63 -1.75 -4.42
C PHE A 16 14.10 -2.70 -5.49
N GLN A 17 13.82 -3.95 -5.09
CA GLN A 17 13.25 -4.94 -5.99
C GLN A 17 11.74 -4.72 -6.10
N THR A 18 11.27 -4.48 -7.32
CA THR A 18 9.84 -4.40 -7.62
C THR A 18 9.21 -5.78 -7.58
N ALA A 19 7.96 -5.87 -7.11
CA ALA A 19 7.21 -7.11 -7.21
C ALA A 19 7.00 -7.46 -8.69
N LYS A 20 7.28 -8.72 -9.07
CA LYS A 20 7.04 -9.18 -10.44
C LYS A 20 5.53 -9.27 -10.68
N PRO A 21 4.98 -8.58 -11.70
CA PRO A 21 3.55 -8.65 -11.99
C PRO A 21 3.10 -10.10 -12.20
N GLY A 22 1.89 -10.42 -11.74
CA GLY A 22 1.35 -11.77 -11.81
C GLY A 22 0.47 -12.12 -10.61
N TYR A 23 -0.06 -13.35 -10.61
CA TYR A 23 -0.95 -13.85 -9.57
C TYR A 23 -0.21 -14.82 -8.67
N TYR A 24 -0.25 -14.57 -7.38
CA TYR A 24 0.38 -15.37 -6.34
C TYR A 24 -0.69 -15.93 -5.42
N LEU A 25 -0.58 -17.21 -5.07
CA LEU A 25 -1.59 -17.89 -4.28
C LEU A 25 -0.98 -18.57 -3.06
N VAL A 26 -1.50 -18.23 -1.90
CA VAL A 26 -1.35 -19.00 -0.67
C VAL A 26 -2.67 -19.71 -0.42
N GLU A 27 -2.69 -21.03 -0.63
CA GLU A 27 -3.88 -21.82 -0.36
C GLU A 27 -4.08 -21.95 1.15
N LYS A 28 -5.29 -21.62 1.61
CA LYS A 28 -5.70 -21.81 3.00
C LYS A 28 -7.10 -22.38 3.07
N LYS A 29 -7.22 -23.66 3.42
CA LYS A 29 -8.48 -24.44 3.30
C LYS A 29 -9.47 -24.20 4.43
N ASP A 30 -8.99 -23.69 5.56
CA ASP A 30 -9.74 -23.43 6.80
C ASP A 30 -10.37 -22.04 6.86
N VAL A 31 -10.41 -21.29 5.75
CA VAL A 31 -11.03 -19.95 5.68
C VAL A 31 -12.21 -19.88 4.71
N ASN A 32 -13.18 -19.03 5.03
CA ASN A 32 -14.35 -18.72 4.20
C ASN A 32 -14.27 -17.33 3.53
N GLN A 33 -13.16 -16.63 3.74
CA GLN A 33 -12.85 -15.33 3.17
C GLN A 33 -11.49 -15.37 2.47
N SER A 34 -11.36 -14.55 1.43
CA SER A 34 -10.10 -14.29 0.75
C SER A 34 -9.54 -12.94 1.18
N ALA A 35 -8.26 -12.94 1.54
CA ALA A 35 -7.48 -11.73 1.74
C ALA A 35 -6.62 -11.50 0.49
N ILE A 36 -6.87 -10.40 -0.21
CA ILE A 36 -6.21 -10.04 -1.45
C ILE A 36 -5.37 -8.78 -1.24
N ARG A 37 -4.15 -8.79 -1.78
CA ARG A 37 -3.25 -7.64 -1.85
C ARG A 37 -2.74 -7.49 -3.27
N MET A 38 -2.89 -6.31 -3.85
CA MET A 38 -2.28 -5.95 -5.14
C MET A 38 -1.19 -4.93 -4.86
N VAL A 39 0.05 -5.25 -5.18
CA VAL A 39 1.20 -4.47 -4.75
C VAL A 39 2.16 -4.12 -5.88
N GLN A 40 2.78 -2.95 -5.76
CA GLN A 40 3.93 -2.52 -6.52
C GLN A 40 4.77 -1.55 -5.65
N ILE A 41 5.97 -1.21 -6.08
CA ILE A 41 6.75 -0.14 -5.48
C ILE A 41 5.99 1.19 -5.61
N GLY A 42 5.99 1.97 -4.54
CA GLY A 42 5.44 3.31 -4.49
C GLY A 42 6.53 4.34 -4.73
N THR A 43 6.50 5.42 -3.94
CA THR A 43 7.40 6.57 -4.08
C THR A 43 7.92 7.05 -2.73
N THR A 44 8.70 8.13 -2.71
CA THR A 44 9.12 8.85 -1.50
C THR A 44 8.25 10.09 -1.28
N ARG A 45 8.23 10.61 -0.05
CA ARG A 45 7.58 11.91 0.25
C ARG A 45 8.36 13.12 -0.30
N LYS A 46 9.61 12.91 -0.75
CA LYS A 46 10.41 13.92 -1.49
C LYS A 46 9.94 14.08 -2.94
N ASN A 47 9.08 13.19 -3.44
CA ASN A 47 8.54 13.28 -4.78
C ASN A 47 7.68 14.56 -4.92
N PRO A 48 7.85 15.38 -5.97
CA PRO A 48 7.03 16.57 -6.20
C PRO A 48 5.52 16.26 -6.33
N ASP A 49 5.17 15.03 -6.68
CA ASP A 49 3.78 14.56 -6.79
C ASP A 49 3.16 14.18 -5.44
N TYR A 50 3.91 14.23 -4.33
CA TYR A 50 3.48 13.68 -3.04
C TYR A 50 2.11 14.20 -2.59
N TYR A 51 1.87 15.51 -2.66
CA TYR A 51 0.59 16.09 -2.22
C TYR A 51 -0.59 15.65 -3.09
N ALA A 52 -0.38 15.56 -4.40
CA ALA A 52 -1.40 15.07 -5.33
C ALA A 52 -1.68 13.57 -5.12
N ILE A 53 -0.65 12.79 -4.78
CA ILE A 53 -0.79 11.37 -4.42
C ILE A 53 -1.63 11.22 -3.14
N GLU A 54 -1.38 12.02 -2.11
CA GLU A 54 -2.16 11.94 -0.85
C GLU A 54 -3.64 12.25 -1.10
N VAL A 55 -3.94 13.32 -1.85
CA VAL A 55 -5.33 13.68 -2.21
C VAL A 55 -5.99 12.61 -3.08
N PHE A 56 -5.26 12.06 -4.07
CA PHE A 56 -5.74 10.94 -4.87
C PHE A 56 -6.06 9.72 -4.00
N ASN A 57 -5.13 9.33 -3.12
CA ASN A 57 -5.29 8.18 -2.24
C ASN A 57 -6.53 8.32 -1.36
N GLU A 58 -6.73 9.50 -0.75
CA GLU A 58 -7.90 9.76 0.09
C GLU A 58 -9.21 9.63 -0.70
N ALA A 59 -9.28 10.23 -1.90
CA ALA A 59 -10.48 10.18 -2.75
C ALA A 59 -10.74 8.77 -3.30
N PHE A 60 -9.70 8.03 -3.68
CA PHE A 60 -9.83 6.75 -4.36
C PHE A 60 -9.99 5.57 -3.40
N GLY A 61 -9.16 5.49 -2.35
CA GLY A 61 -9.10 4.32 -1.47
C GLY A 61 -8.85 4.60 0.02
N GLY A 62 -8.93 5.85 0.49
CA GLY A 62 -8.51 6.27 1.84
C GLY A 62 -9.48 5.96 2.97
N GLY A 63 -10.74 5.62 2.68
CA GLY A 63 -11.71 5.36 3.75
C GLY A 63 -13.15 5.21 3.28
N PHE A 64 -14.10 5.41 4.19
CA PHE A 64 -15.54 5.20 3.97
C PHE A 64 -16.13 6.04 2.84
N SER A 65 -15.59 7.24 2.61
CA SER A 65 -16.00 8.18 1.56
C SER A 65 -15.31 7.94 0.22
N SER A 66 -14.35 7.01 0.16
CA SER A 66 -13.56 6.76 -1.04
C SER A 66 -14.32 5.95 -2.08
N ARG A 67 -13.91 6.08 -3.36
CA ARG A 67 -14.55 5.37 -4.47
C ARG A 67 -14.54 3.87 -4.31
N LEU A 68 -13.38 3.28 -4.00
CA LEU A 68 -13.27 1.84 -3.81
C LEU A 68 -14.26 1.34 -2.75
N PHE A 69 -14.40 2.09 -1.66
CA PHE A 69 -15.34 1.74 -0.60
C PHE A 69 -16.80 1.85 -1.07
N SER A 70 -17.16 2.94 -1.72
CA SER A 70 -18.52 3.16 -2.22
C SER A 70 -18.91 2.11 -3.27
N ASP A 71 -18.06 1.92 -4.28
CA ASP A 71 -18.42 1.15 -5.47
C ASP A 71 -18.29 -0.36 -5.22
N ILE A 72 -17.25 -0.82 -4.52
CA ILE A 72 -16.99 -2.25 -4.33
C ILE A 72 -17.71 -2.79 -3.08
N ARG A 73 -17.66 -2.05 -1.96
CA ARG A 73 -18.31 -2.50 -0.72
C ARG A 73 -19.77 -2.10 -0.65
N SER A 74 -20.11 -0.83 -0.84
CA SER A 74 -21.49 -0.37 -0.62
C SER A 74 -22.42 -0.74 -1.77
N ALA A 75 -22.02 -0.50 -3.02
CA ALA A 75 -22.87 -0.74 -4.19
C ALA A 75 -22.89 -2.21 -4.63
N LYS A 76 -21.71 -2.84 -4.77
CA LYS A 76 -21.60 -4.24 -5.23
C LYS A 76 -21.67 -5.29 -4.12
N GLY A 77 -21.49 -4.91 -2.86
CA GLY A 77 -21.54 -5.86 -1.73
C GLY A 77 -20.41 -6.91 -1.73
N LEU A 78 -19.34 -6.68 -2.50
CA LEU A 78 -18.27 -7.66 -2.72
C LEU A 78 -17.26 -7.70 -1.58
N ALA A 79 -17.04 -6.59 -0.89
CA ALA A 79 -15.97 -6.45 0.08
C ALA A 79 -16.47 -6.11 1.48
N TYR A 80 -15.90 -6.74 2.51
CA TYR A 80 -16.04 -6.25 3.89
C TYR A 80 -15.14 -5.04 4.14
N ALA A 81 -13.93 -5.10 3.59
CA ALA A 81 -12.93 -4.03 3.62
C ALA A 81 -12.26 -3.93 2.25
N VAL A 82 -12.09 -2.70 1.77
CA VAL A 82 -11.39 -2.39 0.52
C VAL A 82 -10.76 -1.02 0.63
N GLY A 83 -9.58 -0.84 0.04
CA GLY A 83 -8.90 0.46 0.01
C GLY A 83 -7.41 0.35 -0.29
N GLY A 84 -6.72 1.46 -0.06
CA GLY A 84 -5.27 1.60 -0.20
C GLY A 84 -4.89 2.78 -1.09
N GLY A 85 -3.66 2.77 -1.60
CA GLY A 85 -3.18 3.82 -2.49
C GLY A 85 -1.71 3.65 -2.88
N ILE A 86 -1.13 4.70 -3.44
CA ILE A 86 0.29 4.80 -3.76
C ILE A 86 1.04 5.17 -2.49
N GLY A 87 1.84 4.25 -1.96
CA GLY A 87 2.58 4.46 -0.71
C GLY A 87 3.78 5.39 -0.87
N SER A 88 3.99 6.26 0.12
CA SER A 88 5.09 7.23 0.17
C SER A 88 5.88 7.13 1.48
N ALA A 89 7.13 6.65 1.43
CA ALA A 89 8.01 6.57 2.60
C ALA A 89 9.03 7.73 2.65
N PHE A 90 9.71 7.91 3.79
CA PHE A 90 10.52 9.09 4.06
C PHE A 90 11.84 9.13 3.28
N ASP A 91 12.54 8.01 3.25
CA ASP A 91 13.92 7.84 2.77
C ASP A 91 14.04 6.77 1.68
N HIS A 92 13.02 5.93 1.51
CA HIS A 92 12.93 4.92 0.46
C HIS A 92 11.55 4.94 -0.20
N PRO A 93 11.39 4.29 -1.37
CA PRO A 93 10.07 4.11 -1.96
C PRO A 93 9.14 3.34 -1.03
N GLY A 94 7.93 3.85 -0.83
CA GLY A 94 6.87 3.14 -0.12
C GLY A 94 6.32 1.98 -0.96
N VAL A 95 5.17 1.43 -0.55
CA VAL A 95 4.49 0.36 -1.27
C VAL A 95 3.16 0.88 -1.79
N LEU A 96 2.99 0.92 -3.12
CA LEU A 96 1.67 1.01 -3.72
C LEU A 96 0.92 -0.28 -3.39
N ARG A 97 -0.24 -0.15 -2.75
CA ARG A 97 -1.01 -1.30 -2.33
C ARG A 97 -2.50 -1.03 -2.39
N MET A 98 -3.21 -1.92 -3.07
CA MET A 98 -4.66 -2.09 -2.94
C MET A 98 -4.93 -3.35 -2.11
N SER A 99 -5.94 -3.30 -1.26
CA SER A 99 -6.32 -4.41 -0.39
C SER A 99 -7.82 -4.64 -0.50
N VAL A 100 -8.23 -5.90 -0.54
CA VAL A 100 -9.64 -6.29 -0.39
C VAL A 100 -9.77 -7.55 0.44
N GLY A 101 -10.71 -7.53 1.37
CA GLY A 101 -11.18 -8.69 2.12
C GLY A 101 -12.60 -9.02 1.67
N THR A 102 -12.79 -10.23 1.13
CA THR A 102 -14.03 -10.65 0.48
C THR A 102 -14.39 -12.08 0.87
N LYS A 103 -15.63 -12.51 0.61
CA LYS A 103 -16.00 -13.94 0.73
C LYS A 103 -15.23 -14.75 -0.30
N SER A 104 -14.92 -16.01 -0.02
CA SER A 104 -14.22 -16.86 -1.00
C SER A 104 -14.97 -16.88 -2.34
N GLN A 105 -16.31 -16.90 -2.33
CA GLN A 105 -17.17 -16.96 -3.51
C GLN A 105 -17.22 -15.67 -4.34
N THR A 106 -16.43 -14.65 -4.00
CA THR A 106 -16.37 -13.37 -4.74
C THR A 106 -14.91 -12.93 -4.92
N THR A 107 -13.97 -13.87 -4.90
CA THR A 107 -12.52 -13.61 -4.93
C THR A 107 -12.09 -13.02 -6.27
N VAL A 108 -12.41 -13.71 -7.37
CA VAL A 108 -12.00 -13.28 -8.72
C VAL A 108 -12.79 -12.04 -9.13
N GLU A 109 -14.09 -12.01 -8.84
CA GLU A 109 -14.93 -10.82 -9.06
C GLU A 109 -14.40 -9.58 -8.31
N SER A 110 -13.95 -9.70 -7.07
CA SER A 110 -13.38 -8.57 -6.31
C SER A 110 -12.08 -8.04 -6.94
N ILE A 111 -11.23 -8.93 -7.48
CA ILE A 111 -10.02 -8.53 -8.21
C ILE A 111 -10.39 -7.74 -9.47
N GLN A 112 -11.34 -8.27 -10.24
CA GLN A 112 -11.83 -7.62 -11.45
C GLN A 112 -12.48 -6.27 -11.17
N ALA A 113 -13.21 -6.15 -10.05
CA ALA A 113 -13.82 -4.89 -9.64
C ALA A 113 -12.76 -3.81 -9.37
N ILE A 114 -11.65 -4.13 -8.68
CA ILE A 114 -10.56 -3.16 -8.47
C ILE A 114 -9.92 -2.78 -9.80
N TYR A 115 -9.67 -3.74 -10.69
CA TYR A 115 -9.10 -3.44 -12.02
C TYR A 115 -10.01 -2.53 -12.84
N GLN A 116 -11.32 -2.75 -12.78
CA GLN A 116 -12.29 -1.88 -13.43
C GLN A 116 -12.24 -0.46 -12.86
N GLU A 117 -12.18 -0.30 -11.53
CA GLU A 117 -12.04 1.03 -10.92
C GLU A 117 -10.77 1.75 -11.36
N ILE A 118 -9.66 1.01 -11.53
CA ILE A 118 -8.41 1.56 -12.06
C ILE A 118 -8.58 2.01 -13.52
N ASP A 119 -9.14 1.16 -14.39
CA ASP A 119 -9.37 1.49 -15.80
C ASP A 119 -10.30 2.70 -15.96
N ASP A 120 -11.35 2.76 -15.14
CA ASP A 120 -12.37 3.77 -15.19
C ASP A 120 -11.87 5.14 -14.72
N LEU A 121 -10.70 5.26 -14.07
CA LEU A 121 -10.10 6.57 -13.76
C LEU A 121 -9.86 7.43 -15.00
N THR A 122 -9.69 6.81 -16.17
CA THR A 122 -9.54 7.54 -17.45
C THR A 122 -10.88 8.04 -18.01
N LYS A 123 -11.96 7.29 -17.82
CA LYS A 123 -13.31 7.57 -18.37
C LYS A 123 -14.17 8.37 -17.39
N ARG A 124 -13.96 8.14 -16.11
CA ARG A 124 -14.61 8.74 -14.95
C ARG A 124 -13.50 9.24 -14.02
N PRO A 125 -12.82 10.36 -14.33
CA PRO A 125 -11.81 10.94 -13.45
C PRO A 125 -12.38 11.30 -12.07
N ILE A 126 -11.50 11.41 -11.06
CA ILE A 126 -11.90 11.93 -9.74
C ILE A 126 -12.45 13.35 -9.91
N THR A 127 -13.67 13.57 -9.42
CA THR A 127 -14.37 14.85 -9.56
C THR A 127 -13.82 15.91 -8.63
N GLU A 128 -14.09 17.18 -8.94
CA GLU A 128 -13.70 18.30 -8.08
C GLU A 128 -14.30 18.20 -6.67
N ASP A 129 -15.55 17.74 -6.55
CA ASP A 129 -16.21 17.54 -5.25
C ASP A 129 -15.53 16.45 -4.42
N GLU A 130 -15.14 15.34 -5.05
CA GLU A 130 -14.38 14.27 -4.37
C GLU A 130 -13.01 14.77 -3.92
N ILE A 131 -12.31 15.54 -4.75
CA ILE A 131 -11.03 16.16 -4.42
C ILE A 131 -11.17 17.16 -3.28
N LYS A 132 -12.23 17.99 -3.31
CA LYS A 132 -12.52 18.92 -2.22
C LYS A 132 -12.75 18.18 -0.92
N ARG A 133 -13.59 17.14 -0.91
CA ARG A 133 -13.82 16.30 0.28
C ARG A 133 -12.54 15.63 0.76
N ALA A 134 -11.69 15.14 -0.14
CA ALA A 134 -10.41 14.54 0.21
C ALA A 134 -9.44 15.54 0.85
N ARG A 135 -9.31 16.75 0.29
CA ARG A 135 -8.52 17.84 0.90
C ARG A 135 -9.04 18.20 2.28
N ASP A 136 -10.34 18.41 2.41
CA ASP A 136 -10.99 18.74 3.68
C ASP A 136 -10.74 17.63 4.73
N SER A 137 -10.86 16.34 4.34
CA SER A 137 -10.58 15.18 5.20
C SER A 137 -9.12 15.15 5.69
N ILE A 138 -8.17 15.31 4.77
CA ILE A 138 -6.73 15.32 5.08
C ILE A 138 -6.41 16.47 6.04
N LEU A 139 -6.87 17.70 5.74
CA LEU A 139 -6.55 18.87 6.55
C LEU A 139 -7.19 18.83 7.94
N ASN A 140 -8.42 18.32 8.04
CA ASN A 140 -9.11 18.17 9.32
C ASN A 140 -8.46 17.07 10.19
N SER A 141 -8.03 15.96 9.58
CA SER A 141 -7.35 14.88 10.30
C SER A 141 -5.91 15.26 10.70
N PHE A 142 -5.24 16.08 9.90
CA PHE A 142 -3.87 16.52 10.13
C PHE A 142 -3.68 17.23 11.47
N ILE A 143 -4.69 17.98 11.95
CA ILE A 143 -4.63 18.71 13.22
C ILE A 143 -4.39 17.74 14.40
N PHE A 144 -4.96 16.52 14.34
CA PHE A 144 -4.80 15.52 15.41
C PHE A 144 -3.39 14.89 15.47
N ASN A 145 -2.51 15.17 14.50
CA ASN A 145 -1.10 14.81 14.59
C ASN A 145 -0.30 15.78 15.48
N PHE A 146 -0.91 16.89 15.90
CA PHE A 146 -0.24 17.97 16.65
C PHE A 146 -1.01 18.42 17.91
N ASP A 147 -1.99 17.63 18.35
CA ASP A 147 -2.86 17.95 19.49
C ASP A 147 -2.21 17.70 20.87
N THR A 148 -1.06 17.01 20.94
CA THR A 148 -0.27 16.85 22.18
C THR A 148 1.21 17.17 21.98
N PRO A 149 1.93 17.64 23.02
CA PRO A 149 3.37 17.91 22.94
C PRO A 149 4.20 16.70 22.46
N GLU A 150 3.83 15.49 22.86
CA GLU A 150 4.53 14.26 22.48
C GLU A 150 4.39 13.99 20.97
N LYS A 151 3.21 14.19 20.39
CA LYS A 151 3.01 14.01 18.95
C LYS A 151 3.78 15.07 18.15
N VAL A 152 3.75 16.32 18.59
CA VAL A 152 4.54 17.41 17.97
C VAL A 152 6.03 17.09 17.98
N LEU A 153 6.55 16.62 19.13
CA LEU A 153 7.96 16.24 19.25
C LEU A 153 8.31 15.07 18.32
N ARG A 154 7.47 14.02 18.28
CA ARG A 154 7.69 12.85 17.42
C ARG A 154 7.74 13.23 15.94
N GLU A 155 6.82 14.06 15.47
CA GLU A 155 6.80 14.55 14.08
C GLU A 155 8.07 15.33 13.76
N ARG A 156 8.45 16.30 14.60
CA ARG A 156 9.68 17.08 14.41
C ARG A 156 10.93 16.21 14.41
N MET A 157 11.04 15.25 15.33
CA MET A 157 12.15 14.31 15.36
C MET A 157 12.23 13.46 14.08
N ALA A 158 11.09 13.00 13.55
CA ALA A 158 11.07 12.24 12.30
C ALA A 158 11.58 13.08 11.12
N TYR A 159 11.09 14.32 10.96
CA TYR A 159 11.54 15.20 9.88
C TYR A 159 13.03 15.52 9.99
N GLU A 160 13.52 15.87 11.18
CA GLU A 160 14.94 16.14 11.42
C GLU A 160 15.80 14.89 11.10
N PHE A 161 15.38 13.72 11.60
CA PHE A 161 16.08 12.46 11.37
C PHE A 161 16.20 12.12 9.88
N TYR A 162 15.15 12.33 9.09
CA TYR A 162 15.13 12.06 7.66
C TYR A 162 15.59 13.24 6.78
N GLY A 163 16.06 14.34 7.39
CA GLY A 163 16.58 15.52 6.70
C GLY A 163 15.52 16.32 5.92
N TYR A 164 14.29 16.34 6.40
CA TYR A 164 13.20 17.16 5.84
C TYR A 164 13.31 18.60 6.35
N PRO A 165 12.87 19.59 5.56
CA PRO A 165 13.04 20.99 5.95
C PRO A 165 12.16 21.33 7.17
N PRO A 166 12.58 22.27 8.04
CA PRO A 166 11.84 22.60 9.26
C PRO A 166 10.42 23.11 9.02
N ASP A 167 10.15 23.65 7.83
CA ASP A 167 8.84 24.15 7.37
C ASP A 167 8.04 23.11 6.56
N PHE A 168 8.41 21.83 6.63
CA PHE A 168 7.75 20.77 5.86
C PHE A 168 6.25 20.68 6.14
N LEU A 169 5.80 20.96 7.37
CA LEU A 169 4.40 20.89 7.75
C LEU A 169 3.57 21.99 7.09
N GLU A 170 4.10 23.22 7.06
CA GLU A 170 3.52 24.36 6.37
C GLU A 170 3.45 24.11 4.87
N ARG A 171 4.53 23.53 4.30
CA ARG A 171 4.55 23.10 2.88
C ARG A 171 3.54 22.01 2.60
N TYR A 172 3.38 21.05 3.50
CA TYR A 172 2.42 19.96 3.36
C TYR A 172 1.00 20.50 3.27
N ARG A 173 0.60 21.34 4.22
CA ARG A 173 -0.71 21.99 4.20
C ARG A 173 -0.94 22.78 2.92
N ALA A 174 -0.02 23.68 2.57
CA ALA A 174 -0.14 24.51 1.38
C ALA A 174 -0.13 23.68 0.08
N GLY A 175 0.60 22.55 0.07
CA GLY A 175 0.64 21.59 -1.02
C GLY A 175 -0.71 20.91 -1.23
N ILE A 176 -1.31 20.37 -0.16
CA ILE A 176 -2.64 19.74 -0.19
C ILE A 176 -3.72 20.73 -0.65
N GLU A 177 -3.72 21.95 -0.12
CA GLU A 177 -4.71 22.99 -0.48
C GLU A 177 -4.69 23.31 -1.99
N LYS A 178 -3.51 23.25 -2.64
CA LYS A 178 -3.32 23.63 -4.05
C LYS A 178 -3.58 22.51 -5.07
N VAL A 179 -3.78 21.26 -4.63
CA VAL A 179 -3.96 20.13 -5.54
C VAL A 179 -5.17 20.36 -6.45
N SER A 180 -4.95 20.24 -7.76
CA SER A 180 -5.97 20.37 -8.79
C SER A 180 -6.50 19.00 -9.28
N THR A 181 -7.62 19.03 -10.00
CA THR A 181 -8.15 17.85 -10.74
C THR A 181 -7.14 17.31 -11.75
N ALA A 182 -6.41 18.19 -12.43
CA ALA A 182 -5.36 17.81 -13.37
C ALA A 182 -4.20 17.08 -12.70
N ASP A 183 -3.80 17.52 -11.49
CA ASP A 183 -2.75 16.84 -10.72
C ASP A 183 -3.17 15.43 -10.32
N VAL A 184 -4.40 15.28 -9.82
CA VAL A 184 -4.95 13.98 -9.40
C VAL A 184 -5.07 13.02 -10.58
N ALA A 185 -5.60 13.49 -11.72
CA ALA A 185 -5.68 12.67 -12.94
C ALA A 185 -4.29 12.25 -13.44
N ARG A 186 -3.33 13.16 -13.40
CA ARG A 186 -1.94 12.89 -13.81
C ARG A 186 -1.26 11.87 -12.92
N VAL A 187 -1.39 11.97 -11.59
CA VAL A 187 -0.76 10.99 -10.68
C VAL A 187 -1.42 9.62 -10.78
N ALA A 188 -2.75 9.55 -10.95
CA ALA A 188 -3.44 8.30 -11.21
C ALA A 188 -2.87 7.61 -12.46
N ALA A 189 -2.79 8.33 -13.58
CA ALA A 189 -2.25 7.81 -14.84
C ALA A 189 -0.74 7.51 -14.78
N LYS A 190 0.02 8.21 -13.95
CA LYS A 190 1.48 8.02 -13.84
C LYS A 190 1.84 6.80 -13.01
N TYR A 191 1.16 6.57 -11.90
CA TYR A 191 1.60 5.60 -10.88
C TYR A 191 0.73 4.34 -10.78
N LEU A 192 -0.54 4.37 -11.20
CA LEU A 192 -1.46 3.26 -10.98
C LEU A 192 -1.75 2.49 -12.27
N HIS A 193 -0.93 1.47 -12.51
CA HIS A 193 -1.02 0.59 -13.68
C HIS A 193 -1.38 -0.83 -13.24
N LYS A 194 -2.59 -1.31 -13.58
CA LYS A 194 -3.08 -2.62 -13.13
C LYS A 194 -2.21 -3.79 -13.60
N ASP A 195 -1.62 -3.68 -14.78
CA ASP A 195 -0.75 -4.68 -15.42
C ASP A 195 0.63 -4.77 -14.78
N GLN A 196 0.99 -3.80 -13.94
CA GLN A 196 2.22 -3.80 -13.16
C GLN A 196 2.03 -4.34 -11.74
N LEU A 197 0.82 -4.72 -11.34
CA LEU A 197 0.55 -5.18 -9.98
C LEU A 197 0.90 -6.67 -9.81
N ALA A 198 1.58 -7.00 -8.72
CA ALA A 198 1.61 -8.36 -8.19
C ALA A 198 0.37 -8.58 -7.30
N VAL A 199 -0.44 -9.59 -7.61
CA VAL A 199 -1.68 -9.89 -6.89
C VAL A 199 -1.48 -11.13 -6.04
N LEU A 200 -1.34 -10.94 -4.72
CA LEU A 200 -1.31 -12.02 -3.74
C LEU A 200 -2.72 -12.30 -3.23
N VAL A 201 -3.14 -13.55 -3.34
CA VAL A 201 -4.40 -14.07 -2.83
C VAL A 201 -4.11 -15.10 -1.73
N VAL A 202 -4.66 -14.89 -0.55
CA VAL A 202 -4.72 -15.89 0.52
C VAL A 202 -6.17 -16.31 0.70
N GLY A 203 -6.49 -17.58 0.47
CA GLY A 203 -7.87 -18.04 0.57
C GLY A 203 -8.08 -19.51 0.22
N ASN A 204 -9.33 -19.97 0.37
CA ASN A 204 -9.72 -21.34 0.06
C ASN A 204 -10.14 -21.47 -1.40
N THR A 205 -9.26 -22.07 -2.22
CA THR A 205 -9.43 -22.25 -3.67
C THR A 205 -10.71 -22.99 -4.04
N SER A 206 -11.16 -23.95 -3.22
CA SER A 206 -12.38 -24.72 -3.48
C SER A 206 -13.65 -23.87 -3.32
N GLY A 207 -13.53 -22.72 -2.66
CA GLY A 207 -14.63 -21.79 -2.44
C GLY A 207 -14.64 -20.60 -3.40
N PHE A 208 -13.71 -20.51 -4.36
CA PHE A 208 -13.65 -19.39 -5.29
C PHE A 208 -14.78 -19.44 -6.32
N ASP A 209 -15.26 -18.27 -6.74
CA ASP A 209 -16.20 -18.09 -7.84
C ASP A 209 -15.67 -18.65 -9.17
N LYS A 210 -14.37 -18.45 -9.40
CA LYS A 210 -13.66 -18.94 -10.58
C LYS A 210 -12.25 -19.35 -10.18
N PRO A 211 -11.60 -20.26 -10.94
CA PRO A 211 -10.17 -20.51 -10.75
C PRO A 211 -9.40 -19.20 -10.91
N LEU A 212 -8.45 -18.91 -10.00
CA LEU A 212 -7.60 -17.71 -10.10
C LEU A 212 -6.82 -17.68 -11.43
N ALA A 213 -6.52 -18.85 -11.99
CA ALA A 213 -5.90 -19.04 -13.30
C ALA A 213 -6.70 -18.43 -14.47
N SER A 214 -7.99 -18.12 -14.28
CA SER A 214 -8.80 -17.39 -15.26
C SER A 214 -8.32 -15.95 -15.49
N LEU A 215 -7.55 -15.39 -14.55
CA LEU A 215 -6.98 -14.05 -14.67
C LEU A 215 -5.56 -14.05 -15.27
N GLY A 216 -4.86 -15.17 -15.23
CA GLY A 216 -3.49 -15.31 -15.71
C GLY A 216 -2.73 -16.44 -15.00
N GLN A 217 -1.43 -16.58 -15.30
CA GLN A 217 -0.60 -17.59 -14.66
C GLN A 217 -0.50 -17.37 -13.14
N VAL A 218 -0.73 -18.44 -12.36
CA VAL A 218 -0.68 -18.41 -10.89
C VAL A 218 0.60 -19.08 -10.39
N THR A 219 1.33 -18.37 -9.54
CA THR A 219 2.48 -18.88 -8.80
C THR A 219 2.07 -19.26 -7.37
N PRO A 220 2.16 -20.54 -6.97
CA PRO A 220 1.93 -20.92 -5.58
C PRO A 220 3.04 -20.35 -4.67
N VAL A 221 2.66 -19.89 -3.49
CA VAL A 221 3.58 -19.39 -2.46
C VAL A 221 3.49 -20.29 -1.24
N ASP A 222 4.60 -20.96 -0.94
CA ASP A 222 4.73 -21.77 0.27
C ASP A 222 5.04 -20.87 1.48
N ILE A 223 4.20 -20.96 2.50
CA ILE A 223 4.32 -20.22 3.76
C ILE A 223 4.62 -21.15 4.95
N THR A 224 4.94 -22.43 4.68
CA THR A 224 5.28 -23.37 5.74
C THR A 224 6.55 -22.93 6.45
N ILE A 225 6.50 -22.94 7.77
CA ILE A 225 7.69 -22.66 8.59
C ILE A 225 8.55 -23.92 8.57
N PRO A 226 9.81 -23.86 8.11
CA PRO A 226 10.69 -25.03 8.13
C PRO A 226 10.92 -25.46 9.59
N PRO A 227 10.98 -26.77 9.87
CA PRO A 227 11.30 -27.24 11.21
C PRO A 227 12.69 -26.73 11.62
N PRO A 228 12.93 -26.49 12.93
CA PRO A 228 14.26 -26.10 13.40
C PRO A 228 15.29 -27.17 12.98
N PRO A 229 16.54 -26.77 12.66
CA PRO A 229 17.60 -27.72 12.36
C PRO A 229 17.70 -28.74 13.50
N ARG A 230 17.65 -30.04 13.20
CA ARG A 230 17.93 -31.06 14.22
C ARG A 230 19.36 -30.84 14.71
N GLU A 231 19.53 -30.56 16.00
CA GLU A 231 20.84 -30.70 16.63
C GLU A 231 21.36 -32.10 16.30
N LYS A 232 22.58 -32.18 15.76
CA LYS A 232 23.25 -33.47 15.61
C LYS A 232 23.42 -34.02 17.02
N SER A 233 22.54 -34.94 17.41
CA SER A 233 22.73 -35.78 18.58
C SER A 233 24.16 -36.31 18.51
N ALA A 234 24.96 -35.99 19.52
CA ALA A 234 26.29 -36.53 19.69
C ALA A 234 26.19 -38.04 20.02
N GLU A 235 25.80 -38.85 19.04
CA GLU A 235 25.98 -40.30 19.09
C GLU A 235 27.30 -40.62 18.40
N GLY A 236 28.33 -40.84 19.20
CA GLY A 236 29.64 -41.22 18.70
C GLY A 236 30.81 -41.08 19.65
N GLN A 237 30.63 -41.30 20.96
CA GLN A 237 31.75 -41.72 21.82
C GLN A 237 31.39 -43.00 22.57
N THR A 238 31.41 -44.10 21.82
CA THR A 238 31.78 -45.42 22.37
C THR A 238 33.29 -45.58 22.26
N SER A 239 34.00 -45.58 23.40
CA SER A 239 35.13 -46.49 23.62
C SER A 239 35.70 -46.39 25.04
N LYS A 240 35.62 -47.56 25.70
CA LYS A 240 36.49 -48.15 26.74
C LYS A 240 36.54 -47.51 28.12
#